data_AF-A0A9E3LIT7-F1
#
_entry.id   AF-A0A9E3LIT7-F1
#
_cell.length_a   1.000
_cell.length_b   1.000
_cell.length_c   1.000
_cell.angle_alpha   90.00
_cell.angle_beta   90.00
_cell.angle_gamma   90.00
#
_symmetry.space_group_name_H-M   'P 1'
#
loop_
_entity.id
_entity.type
_entity.pdbx_description
1 polymer ?
#
loop_
_entity_poly.entity_id
_entity_poly.type
_entity_poly.pdbx_seq_one_letter_code
_entity_poly.pdbx_strand_id
1 'polypeptide(L)'
;MSGRQRTIRARIGVLMLAAAVLAGCGRGGGAAGGQALARTGGSNRSAPAPSTTVGVDPAPAPSTPTTVLSTPEPTTAPTPATAPAAEPSSGRSGPGPGIDARGGPPPGPSRLEVTEVAGGLDTVWALAWDPEGRLWYTERGGRLTRLGEAPRTVAGVTESGEGGLMGLEIDGRGRIFVMYTGAVDNRIVRLEPDGSQTVLADGITKASIHNGGRLRLGPGGTLYAATGDAAQPALAPDPASRNGKVLRIDPDRGEPSVFSRGHRNIQGLCLAPGGPLMATEHGPDRGDEINVLSPGFDGGWPGTVGNGVRNYTPTIAPAGCAFYDSELIPEWRGSMLFVTLKGRDLRRLSFGPDGSVSGEEVLFDGEFGRLRDVAVGPDGAVYITTSNRDGRGSPAAGDDRILRVAPAP
;
A
#
# COMPACT_ATOMS: atom_id res chain seq x y z
N MET A 1 49.71 -56.60 -13.22
CA MET A 1 49.93 -56.11 -14.59
C MET A 1 49.60 -54.62 -14.63
N SER A 2 50.60 -53.80 -15.00
CA SER A 2 50.58 -52.43 -15.58
C SER A 2 49.36 -51.52 -15.27
N GLY A 3 49.46 -50.29 -14.76
CA GLY A 3 50.59 -49.34 -14.70
C GLY A 3 50.15 -47.94 -15.18
N ARG A 4 50.75 -46.88 -14.58
CA ARG A 4 50.67 -45.40 -14.81
C ARG A 4 49.81 -44.66 -13.75
N GLN A 5 50.32 -43.95 -12.72
CA GLN A 5 51.37 -42.90 -12.61
C GLN A 5 51.18 -41.79 -13.66
N ARG A 6 51.04 -40.48 -13.36
CA ARG A 6 51.87 -39.66 -12.45
C ARG A 6 51.38 -38.18 -12.32
N THR A 7 51.57 -37.61 -11.10
CA THR A 7 52.01 -36.22 -10.71
C THR A 7 51.24 -34.92 -11.01
N ILE A 8 50.71 -34.33 -9.93
CA ILE A 8 51.06 -33.06 -9.22
C ILE A 8 51.81 -31.94 -9.99
N ARG A 9 51.31 -30.69 -9.87
CA ARG A 9 52.11 -29.48 -9.53
C ARG A 9 51.25 -28.28 -9.09
N ALA A 10 51.54 -27.79 -7.89
CA ALA A 10 51.14 -26.48 -7.38
C ALA A 10 52.13 -25.39 -7.84
N ARG A 11 51.67 -24.13 -7.99
CA ARG A 11 52.54 -22.94 -7.99
C ARG A 11 51.88 -21.74 -7.30
N ILE A 12 52.73 -21.09 -6.50
CA ILE A 12 52.58 -19.86 -5.71
C ILE A 12 53.00 -18.66 -6.57
N GLY A 13 52.34 -17.50 -6.39
CA GLY A 13 53.04 -16.21 -6.18
C GLY A 13 53.18 -15.19 -7.33
N VAL A 14 52.45 -14.07 -7.18
CA VAL A 14 52.84 -12.64 -7.29
C VAL A 14 53.40 -12.07 -8.61
N LEU A 15 52.74 -11.03 -9.16
CA LEU A 15 53.38 -9.72 -9.45
C LEU A 15 52.35 -8.59 -9.74
N MET A 16 52.55 -7.44 -9.07
CA MET A 16 51.93 -6.15 -9.36
C MET A 16 52.41 -5.59 -10.72
N LEU A 17 51.57 -4.78 -11.38
CA LEU A 17 52.07 -3.70 -12.24
C LEU A 17 51.25 -2.42 -12.00
N ALA A 18 51.95 -1.40 -11.50
CA ALA A 18 51.52 -0.02 -11.44
C ALA A 18 51.78 0.67 -12.79
N ALA A 19 50.85 1.51 -13.24
CA ALA A 19 51.08 2.45 -14.33
C ALA A 19 51.07 3.87 -13.76
N ALA A 20 52.24 4.52 -13.81
CA ALA A 20 52.41 5.95 -13.60
C ALA A 20 52.45 6.65 -14.96
N VAL A 21 51.71 7.76 -15.10
CA VAL A 21 51.92 8.77 -16.14
C VAL A 21 52.20 10.09 -15.43
N LEU A 22 53.34 10.69 -15.74
CA LEU A 22 53.85 11.93 -15.16
C LEU A 22 53.74 13.08 -16.19
N ALA A 23 53.30 14.21 -15.65
CA ALA A 23 53.70 15.59 -15.94
C ALA A 23 53.42 16.25 -17.29
N GLY A 24 52.53 17.26 -17.23
CA GLY A 24 52.68 18.54 -17.93
C GLY A 24 52.53 19.68 -16.93
N CYS A 25 53.60 20.44 -16.69
CA CYS A 25 53.63 21.62 -15.82
C CYS A 25 53.06 22.87 -16.51
N GLY A 26 52.35 23.70 -15.74
CA GLY A 26 52.05 25.11 -16.05
C GLY A 26 51.70 25.85 -14.76
N ARG A 27 52.56 26.78 -14.36
CA ARG A 27 52.65 27.45 -13.05
C ARG A 27 51.92 28.80 -13.04
N GLY A 28 51.43 29.19 -11.85
CA GLY A 28 51.22 30.58 -11.42
C GLY A 28 49.75 30.89 -11.11
N GLY A 29 49.31 31.34 -9.93
CA GLY A 29 50.00 31.81 -8.73
C GLY A 29 49.29 33.08 -8.21
N GLY A 30 48.74 33.00 -6.98
CA GLY A 30 48.31 34.14 -6.14
C GLY A 30 46.96 34.78 -6.48
N ALA A 31 46.24 35.48 -5.59
CA ALA A 31 46.12 35.58 -4.14
C ALA A 31 44.97 36.58 -3.89
N ALA A 32 44.39 36.55 -2.69
CA ALA A 32 43.21 37.32 -2.27
C ALA A 32 43.41 38.86 -2.27
N GLY A 33 42.30 39.60 -2.27
CA GLY A 33 42.30 41.04 -1.94
C GLY A 33 41.07 41.77 -2.47
N GLY A 34 40.17 42.20 -1.59
CA GLY A 34 38.95 42.90 -1.96
C GLY A 34 39.10 44.40 -2.24
N GLN A 35 37.92 44.99 -2.45
CA GLN A 35 37.49 46.38 -2.27
C GLN A 35 36.74 46.94 -3.47
N ALA A 36 35.60 47.53 -3.12
CA ALA A 36 34.74 48.34 -3.94
C ALA A 36 35.46 49.57 -4.48
N LEU A 37 35.00 50.08 -5.62
CA LEU A 37 34.82 51.52 -5.89
C LEU A 37 34.01 51.71 -7.17
N ALA A 38 33.45 52.91 -7.25
CA ALA A 38 32.24 53.29 -7.94
C ALA A 38 32.44 53.73 -9.40
N ARG A 39 31.31 53.69 -10.13
CA ARG A 39 30.82 54.61 -11.16
C ARG A 39 31.76 55.05 -12.29
N THR A 40 31.33 54.73 -13.52
CA THR A 40 30.97 55.65 -14.62
C THR A 40 30.32 54.75 -15.70
N GLY A 41 29.09 54.96 -16.13
CA GLY A 41 28.68 56.05 -17.02
C GLY A 41 28.67 55.53 -18.47
N GLY A 42 27.54 55.02 -18.95
CA GLY A 42 27.41 54.49 -20.31
C GLY A 42 25.97 54.12 -20.66
N SER A 43 25.24 55.09 -21.19
CA SER A 43 23.85 55.03 -21.61
C SER A 43 23.63 54.17 -22.86
N ASN A 44 22.62 53.29 -22.83
CA ASN A 44 21.77 53.07 -24.01
C ASN A 44 20.42 52.50 -23.57
N ARG A 45 19.42 53.39 -23.45
CA ARG A 45 18.00 53.03 -23.33
C ARG A 45 17.39 53.12 -24.72
N SER A 46 17.01 51.99 -25.29
CA SER A 46 16.06 51.92 -26.39
C SER A 46 14.66 51.84 -25.80
N ALA A 47 13.85 52.85 -26.07
CA ALA A 47 12.43 52.90 -25.72
C ALA A 47 11.60 52.00 -26.65
N PRO A 48 10.54 51.34 -26.16
CA PRO A 48 9.50 50.80 -27.02
C PRO A 48 8.41 51.86 -27.28
N ALA A 49 7.86 51.80 -28.49
CA ALA A 49 6.83 52.68 -29.05
C ALA A 49 5.48 52.57 -28.31
N PRO A 50 4.61 53.60 -28.40
CA PRO A 50 3.31 53.62 -27.74
C PRO A 50 2.28 52.77 -28.50
N SER A 51 1.74 51.73 -27.87
CA SER A 51 0.54 51.05 -28.34
C SER A 51 -0.70 51.76 -27.80
N THR A 52 -1.48 52.33 -28.71
CA THR A 52 -2.80 52.93 -28.50
C THR A 52 -3.79 51.94 -27.90
N THR A 53 -4.29 52.25 -26.71
CA THR A 53 -5.41 51.55 -26.07
C THR A 53 -6.71 51.99 -26.74
N VAL A 54 -7.30 51.12 -27.56
CA VAL A 54 -8.71 51.24 -27.95
C VAL A 54 -9.53 50.57 -26.86
N GLY A 55 -10.31 51.37 -26.13
CA GLY A 55 -11.29 50.88 -25.17
C GLY A 55 -12.36 50.04 -25.89
N VAL A 56 -12.51 48.80 -25.46
CA VAL A 56 -13.66 47.97 -25.79
C VAL A 56 -14.47 47.86 -24.50
N ASP A 57 -15.66 48.45 -24.51
CA ASP A 57 -16.64 48.36 -23.42
C ASP A 57 -16.93 46.88 -23.08
N PRO A 58 -17.07 46.53 -21.79
CA PRO A 58 -17.50 45.20 -21.42
C PRO A 58 -18.97 44.99 -21.85
N ALA A 59 -19.20 43.94 -22.63
CA ALA A 59 -20.53 43.48 -23.00
C ALA A 59 -21.39 43.17 -21.75
N PRO A 60 -22.70 43.49 -21.76
CA PRO A 60 -23.57 43.19 -20.64
C PRO A 60 -23.76 41.68 -20.47
N ALA A 61 -23.73 41.22 -19.22
CA ALA A 61 -23.98 39.83 -18.85
C ALA A 61 -25.38 39.38 -19.29
N PRO A 62 -25.56 38.14 -19.80
CA PRO A 62 -26.88 37.60 -20.07
C PRO A 62 -27.63 37.33 -18.76
N SER A 63 -28.79 37.95 -18.61
CA SER A 63 -29.75 37.70 -17.54
C SER A 63 -30.33 36.28 -17.65
N THR A 64 -30.09 35.47 -16.62
CA THR A 64 -30.75 34.18 -16.41
C THR A 64 -32.24 34.37 -16.11
N PRO A 65 -33.15 33.57 -16.70
CA PRO A 65 -34.56 33.60 -16.34
C PRO A 65 -34.76 33.05 -14.92
N THR A 66 -35.40 33.85 -14.07
CA THR A 66 -35.89 33.45 -12.74
C THR A 66 -37.07 32.48 -12.92
N THR A 67 -36.84 31.18 -12.74
CA THR A 67 -37.94 30.23 -12.51
C THR A 67 -38.41 30.39 -11.08
N VAL A 68 -39.65 30.86 -10.91
CA VAL A 68 -40.36 30.92 -9.64
C VAL A 68 -40.70 29.49 -9.24
N LEU A 69 -40.00 28.92 -8.26
CA LEU A 69 -40.46 27.72 -7.56
C LEU A 69 -41.46 28.17 -6.48
N SER A 70 -42.71 27.76 -6.63
CA SER A 70 -43.73 27.84 -5.59
C SER A 70 -43.30 27.01 -4.37
N THR A 71 -43.34 27.63 -3.20
CA THR A 71 -43.25 26.96 -1.90
C THR A 71 -44.41 25.99 -1.69
N PRO A 72 -44.19 24.72 -1.32
CA PRO A 72 -45.26 23.90 -0.76
C PRO A 72 -45.51 24.28 0.71
N GLU A 73 -46.80 24.33 1.08
CA GLU A 73 -47.32 24.51 2.44
C GLU A 73 -46.80 23.45 3.44
N PRO A 74 -46.78 23.76 4.75
CA PRO A 74 -46.45 22.78 5.78
C PRO A 74 -47.62 21.79 5.94
N THR A 75 -47.40 20.54 5.54
CA THR A 75 -48.31 19.44 5.90
C THR A 75 -48.04 19.03 7.35
N THR A 76 -49.07 19.17 8.18
CA THR A 76 -49.13 18.66 9.56
C THR A 76 -49.05 17.14 9.59
N ALA A 77 -48.15 16.61 10.42
CA ALA A 77 -48.04 15.18 10.71
C ALA A 77 -49.26 14.67 11.50
N PRO A 78 -49.82 13.48 11.20
CA PRO A 78 -50.80 12.86 12.06
C PRO A 78 -50.13 12.16 13.24
N THR A 79 -50.71 12.36 14.43
CA THR A 79 -50.41 11.69 15.70
C THR A 79 -50.52 10.17 15.57
N PRO A 80 -49.59 9.36 16.12
CA PRO A 80 -49.80 7.92 16.22
C PRO A 80 -50.87 7.61 17.28
N ALA A 81 -51.92 6.91 16.87
CA ALA A 81 -52.91 6.35 17.78
C ALA A 81 -52.33 5.15 18.54
N THR A 82 -52.47 5.18 19.87
CA THR A 82 -52.23 4.05 20.76
C THR A 82 -53.26 2.94 20.50
N ALA A 83 -52.79 1.72 20.26
CA ALA A 83 -53.62 0.51 20.22
C ALA A 83 -53.12 -0.52 21.27
N PRO A 84 -54.01 -1.37 21.80
CA PRO A 84 -53.87 -1.93 23.16
C PRO A 84 -53.01 -3.20 23.23
N ALA A 85 -52.51 -3.46 24.44
CA ALA A 85 -51.80 -4.67 24.82
C ALA A 85 -52.68 -5.92 24.63
N ALA A 86 -52.11 -6.95 24.00
CA ALA A 86 -52.67 -8.30 23.95
C ALA A 86 -51.84 -9.24 24.83
N GLU A 87 -52.53 -9.97 25.70
CA GLU A 87 -52.01 -10.99 26.61
C GLU A 87 -51.45 -12.22 25.87
N PRO A 88 -50.54 -13.01 26.49
CA PRO A 88 -49.88 -14.12 25.82
C PRO A 88 -50.78 -15.36 25.75
N SER A 89 -50.95 -15.92 24.55
CA SER A 89 -51.53 -17.25 24.36
C SER A 89 -50.45 -18.33 24.52
N SER A 90 -50.78 -19.33 25.33
CA SER A 90 -49.96 -20.52 25.57
C SER A 90 -50.09 -21.50 24.39
N GLY A 91 -48.98 -21.75 23.70
CA GLY A 91 -48.92 -22.60 22.51
C GLY A 91 -47.68 -23.50 22.51
N ARG A 92 -47.89 -24.73 22.98
CA ARG A 92 -47.07 -25.96 22.95
C ARG A 92 -45.90 -26.00 21.93
N SER A 93 -44.67 -26.11 22.43
CA SER A 93 -43.45 -26.43 21.66
C SER A 93 -43.32 -27.95 21.46
N GLY A 94 -43.17 -28.39 20.20
CA GLY A 94 -42.64 -29.72 19.86
C GLY A 94 -41.11 -29.70 19.80
N PRO A 95 -40.42 -30.84 19.98
CA PRO A 95 -38.96 -30.87 20.06
C PRO A 95 -38.34 -30.75 18.65
N GLY A 96 -37.58 -29.67 18.42
CA GLY A 96 -36.61 -29.56 17.33
C GLY A 96 -35.30 -30.27 17.69
N PRO A 97 -34.45 -30.59 16.69
CA PRO A 97 -33.26 -31.42 16.88
C PRO A 97 -32.25 -30.72 17.79
N GLY A 98 -31.85 -31.42 18.86
CA GLY A 98 -30.91 -30.94 19.86
C GLY A 98 -29.53 -30.70 19.27
N ILE A 99 -29.05 -29.47 19.42
CA ILE A 99 -27.64 -29.12 19.26
C ILE A 99 -26.97 -29.53 20.58
N ASP A 100 -26.05 -30.50 20.52
CA ASP A 100 -25.29 -30.98 21.69
C ASP A 100 -24.50 -29.79 22.27
N ALA A 101 -25.02 -29.21 23.36
CA ALA A 101 -24.42 -28.11 24.09
C ALA A 101 -23.28 -28.61 25.00
N ARG A 102 -22.30 -29.29 24.43
CA ARG A 102 -21.02 -29.61 25.07
C ARG A 102 -19.89 -28.81 24.44
N GLY A 103 -20.04 -27.49 24.45
CA GLY A 103 -18.92 -26.57 24.30
C GLY A 103 -18.22 -26.46 25.66
N GLY A 104 -16.99 -26.98 25.77
CA GLY A 104 -16.10 -26.61 26.86
C GLY A 104 -15.85 -25.09 26.88
N PRO A 105 -15.26 -24.54 27.96
CA PRO A 105 -14.84 -23.15 27.96
C PRO A 105 -13.94 -22.88 26.74
N PRO A 106 -14.03 -21.70 26.10
CA PRO A 106 -13.19 -21.37 24.97
C PRO A 106 -11.72 -21.61 25.35
N PRO A 107 -10.91 -22.19 24.45
CA PRO A 107 -9.50 -22.38 24.72
C PRO A 107 -8.88 -21.05 25.16
N GLY A 108 -7.98 -21.10 26.14
CA GLY A 108 -7.18 -19.94 26.54
C GLY A 108 -6.35 -19.41 25.37
N PRO A 109 -5.81 -18.19 25.46
CA PRO A 109 -5.05 -17.59 24.36
C PRO A 109 -3.88 -18.49 23.96
N SER A 110 -3.73 -18.72 22.66
CA SER A 110 -2.63 -19.49 22.09
C SER A 110 -1.32 -18.77 22.38
N ARG A 111 -0.33 -19.51 22.90
CA ARG A 111 1.04 -19.01 22.95
C ARG A 111 1.59 -19.02 21.52
N LEU A 112 1.97 -17.87 20.99
CA LEU A 112 2.52 -17.77 19.63
C LEU A 112 4.02 -18.09 19.61
N GLU A 113 4.46 -18.73 18.53
CA GLU A 113 5.85 -18.90 18.14
C GLU A 113 6.10 -18.16 16.81
N VAL A 114 7.23 -17.47 16.73
CA VAL A 114 7.69 -16.79 15.52
C VAL A 114 8.93 -17.50 15.00
N THR A 115 8.88 -17.93 13.74
CA THR A 115 9.98 -18.62 13.06
C THR A 115 10.41 -17.83 11.82
N GLU A 116 11.72 -17.75 11.58
CA GLU A 116 12.22 -17.14 10.35
C GLU A 116 12.07 -18.12 9.17
N VAL A 117 11.39 -17.67 8.12
CA VAL A 117 11.18 -18.43 6.87
C VAL A 117 12.28 -18.10 5.86
N ALA A 118 12.66 -16.82 5.79
CA ALA A 118 13.73 -16.31 4.96
C ALA A 118 14.32 -15.05 5.57
N GLY A 119 15.62 -14.83 5.35
CA GLY A 119 16.35 -13.64 5.78
C GLY A 119 17.36 -13.19 4.74
N GLY A 120 18.01 -12.05 5.00
CA GLY A 120 18.96 -11.43 4.07
C GLY A 120 18.30 -10.80 2.84
N LEU A 121 17.03 -10.42 2.98
CA LEU A 121 16.22 -9.83 1.91
C LEU A 121 16.38 -8.30 1.88
N ASP A 122 15.90 -7.67 0.83
CA ASP A 122 15.97 -6.22 0.68
C ASP A 122 14.59 -5.59 0.49
N THR A 123 14.03 -5.03 1.59
CA THR A 123 12.74 -4.32 1.61
C THR A 123 11.63 -5.13 0.92
N VAL A 124 11.24 -6.24 1.54
CA VAL A 124 10.13 -7.08 1.03
C VAL A 124 8.82 -6.29 1.09
N TRP A 125 8.23 -6.01 -0.06
CA TRP A 125 7.10 -5.08 -0.18
C TRP A 125 5.75 -5.78 -0.09
N ALA A 126 5.57 -6.89 -0.82
CA ALA A 126 4.33 -7.68 -0.81
C ALA A 126 4.58 -9.19 -0.76
N LEU A 127 3.66 -9.91 -0.15
CA LEU A 127 3.52 -11.37 -0.14
C LEU A 127 2.27 -11.78 -0.93
N ALA A 128 2.35 -12.89 -1.68
CA ALA A 128 1.18 -13.53 -2.28
C ALA A 128 1.35 -15.05 -2.34
N TRP A 129 0.25 -15.77 -2.19
CA TRP A 129 0.21 -17.21 -2.39
C TRP A 129 -0.31 -17.51 -3.79
N ASP A 130 0.36 -18.41 -4.51
CA ASP A 130 -0.16 -18.91 -5.78
C ASP A 130 -1.20 -20.04 -5.56
N PRO A 131 -1.92 -20.47 -6.61
CA PRO A 131 -2.94 -21.52 -6.49
C PRO A 131 -2.41 -22.87 -5.99
N GLU A 132 -1.09 -23.10 -6.09
CA GLU A 132 -0.43 -24.30 -5.57
C GLU A 132 0.05 -24.13 -4.11
N GLY A 133 -0.27 -23.01 -3.46
CA GLY A 133 0.09 -22.75 -2.07
C GLY A 133 1.55 -22.38 -1.85
N ARG A 134 2.25 -21.89 -2.89
CA ARG A 134 3.64 -21.46 -2.79
C ARG A 134 3.70 -19.96 -2.55
N LEU A 135 4.59 -19.55 -1.64
CA LEU A 135 4.78 -18.14 -1.30
C LEU A 135 5.62 -17.41 -2.36
N TRP A 136 5.13 -16.28 -2.82
CA TRP A 136 5.83 -15.32 -3.65
C TRP A 136 5.97 -13.99 -2.92
N TYR A 137 7.02 -13.24 -3.25
CA TYR A 137 7.24 -11.92 -2.70
C TYR A 137 7.95 -10.98 -3.67
N THR A 138 7.68 -9.68 -3.48
CA THR A 138 8.39 -8.60 -4.17
C THR A 138 9.39 -7.95 -3.22
N GLU A 139 10.56 -7.58 -3.75
CA GLU A 139 11.53 -6.71 -3.10
C GLU A 139 11.54 -5.37 -3.84
N ARG A 140 11.57 -4.25 -3.09
CA ARG A 140 11.36 -2.89 -3.63
C ARG A 140 12.31 -2.55 -4.78
N GLY A 141 13.52 -3.10 -4.77
CA GLY A 141 14.53 -2.94 -5.82
C GLY A 141 14.21 -3.61 -7.18
N GLY A 142 13.03 -4.21 -7.36
CA GLY A 142 12.60 -4.73 -8.66
C GLY A 142 12.73 -6.25 -8.81
N ARG A 143 12.85 -6.98 -7.71
CA ARG A 143 12.95 -8.44 -7.73
C ARG A 143 11.62 -9.07 -7.31
N LEU A 144 11.17 -10.04 -8.08
CA LEU A 144 10.06 -10.92 -7.75
C LEU A 144 10.62 -12.32 -7.52
N THR A 145 10.24 -12.96 -6.44
CA THR A 145 10.83 -14.24 -6.04
C THR A 145 9.73 -15.19 -5.58
N ARG A 146 9.75 -16.43 -6.08
CA ARG A 146 9.08 -17.56 -5.43
C ARG A 146 10.00 -18.08 -4.34
N LEU A 147 9.49 -18.28 -3.13
CA LEU A 147 10.31 -18.74 -2.00
C LEU A 147 11.02 -20.06 -2.35
N GLY A 148 12.33 -20.10 -2.09
CA GLY A 148 13.19 -21.24 -2.43
C GLY A 148 13.80 -21.18 -3.84
N GLU A 149 13.50 -20.16 -4.64
CA GLU A 149 14.02 -20.00 -5.99
C GLU A 149 14.86 -18.73 -6.18
N ALA A 150 15.58 -18.69 -7.31
CA ALA A 150 16.32 -17.50 -7.70
C ALA A 150 15.37 -16.34 -8.02
N PRO A 151 15.70 -15.10 -7.60
CA PRO A 151 14.91 -13.92 -7.91
C PRO A 151 14.90 -13.65 -9.42
N ARG A 152 13.76 -13.18 -9.94
CA ARG A 152 13.64 -12.64 -11.29
C ARG A 152 13.48 -11.12 -11.26
N THR A 153 14.18 -10.42 -12.14
CA THR A 153 14.03 -8.96 -12.29
C THR A 153 12.77 -8.64 -13.07
N VAL A 154 11.95 -7.73 -12.53
CA VAL A 154 10.82 -7.14 -13.26
C VAL A 154 11.34 -5.95 -14.06
N ALA A 155 11.23 -6.02 -15.38
CA ALA A 155 11.73 -4.97 -16.27
C ALA A 155 10.97 -3.64 -16.06
N GLY A 156 11.70 -2.53 -16.15
CA GLY A 156 11.14 -1.17 -16.09
C GLY A 156 11.02 -0.57 -14.69
N VAL A 157 11.30 -1.33 -13.63
CA VAL A 157 11.26 -0.83 -12.24
C VAL A 157 12.35 0.21 -12.01
N THR A 158 11.98 1.31 -11.35
CA THR A 158 12.89 2.35 -10.85
C THR A 158 12.63 2.54 -9.37
N GLU A 159 13.60 2.19 -8.54
CA GLU A 159 13.54 2.46 -7.10
C GLU A 159 13.90 3.93 -6.81
N SER A 160 13.03 4.63 -6.06
CA SER A 160 13.28 5.99 -5.62
C SER A 160 12.34 6.35 -4.47
N GLY A 161 12.92 6.71 -3.31
CA GLY A 161 12.14 7.02 -2.12
C GLY A 161 11.27 5.84 -1.70
N GLU A 162 9.95 6.02 -1.65
CA GLU A 162 8.98 4.97 -1.34
C GLU A 162 8.59 4.11 -2.57
N GLY A 163 8.98 4.52 -3.79
CA GLY A 163 8.67 3.84 -5.04
C GLY A 163 9.68 2.74 -5.40
N GLY A 164 9.21 1.77 -6.19
CA GLY A 164 9.95 0.58 -6.61
C GLY A 164 8.99 -0.50 -7.12
N LEU A 165 9.34 -1.78 -6.98
CA LEU A 165 8.38 -2.88 -7.17
C LEU A 165 7.59 -3.08 -5.87
N MET A 166 6.26 -2.99 -5.97
CA MET A 166 5.37 -2.87 -4.82
C MET A 166 4.40 -4.05 -4.75
N GLY A 167 3.09 -3.80 -4.85
CA GLY A 167 2.05 -4.80 -4.65
C GLY A 167 2.17 -5.99 -5.58
N LEU A 168 1.73 -7.13 -5.09
CA LEU A 168 1.76 -8.44 -5.75
C LEU A 168 0.43 -9.13 -5.47
N GLU A 169 -0.19 -9.67 -6.52
CA GLU A 169 -1.35 -10.56 -6.42
C GLU A 169 -1.22 -11.67 -7.46
N ILE A 170 -1.75 -12.86 -7.15
CA ILE A 170 -1.75 -14.01 -8.06
C ILE A 170 -3.16 -14.60 -8.08
N ASP A 171 -3.75 -14.71 -9.27
CA ASP A 171 -5.12 -15.23 -9.39
C ASP A 171 -5.18 -16.76 -9.49
N GLY A 172 -6.39 -17.31 -9.46
CA GLY A 172 -6.65 -18.75 -9.58
C GLY A 172 -6.19 -19.37 -10.91
N ARG A 173 -5.80 -18.56 -11.91
CA ARG A 173 -5.21 -19.01 -13.18
C ARG A 173 -3.68 -18.94 -13.16
N GLY A 174 -3.07 -18.57 -12.03
CA GLY A 174 -1.63 -18.38 -11.88
C GLY A 174 -1.10 -17.11 -12.55
N ARG A 175 -1.98 -16.17 -12.91
CA ARG A 175 -1.54 -14.89 -13.50
C ARG A 175 -1.04 -13.97 -12.40
N ILE A 176 0.13 -13.37 -12.64
CA ILE A 176 0.83 -12.55 -11.66
C ILE A 176 0.61 -11.08 -11.98
N PHE A 177 0.12 -10.32 -11.01
CA PHE A 177 -0.11 -8.88 -11.11
C PHE A 177 0.83 -8.15 -10.19
N VAL A 178 1.46 -7.09 -10.70
CA VAL A 178 2.33 -6.23 -9.90
C VAL A 178 2.03 -4.76 -10.15
N MET A 179 2.24 -3.95 -9.12
CA MET A 179 2.33 -2.50 -9.25
C MET A 179 3.79 -2.08 -9.06
N TYR A 180 4.31 -1.21 -9.92
CA TYR A 180 5.66 -0.69 -9.78
C TYR A 180 5.81 0.76 -10.20
N THR A 181 6.81 1.44 -9.65
CA THR A 181 7.29 2.74 -10.10
C THR A 181 8.22 2.55 -11.28
N GLY A 182 7.86 3.09 -12.44
CA GLY A 182 8.66 3.11 -13.66
C GLY A 182 9.43 4.42 -13.84
N ALA A 183 10.00 4.59 -15.03
CA ALA A 183 10.80 5.78 -15.38
C ALA A 183 9.99 7.09 -15.32
N VAL A 184 8.69 7.05 -15.64
CA VAL A 184 7.84 8.26 -15.75
C VAL A 184 6.61 8.24 -14.84
N ASP A 185 6.08 7.06 -14.52
CA ASP A 185 4.81 6.86 -13.81
C ASP A 185 4.88 5.66 -12.86
N ASN A 186 3.81 5.43 -12.10
CA ASN A 186 3.51 4.13 -11.53
C ASN A 186 2.64 3.34 -12.52
N ARG A 187 2.85 2.02 -12.59
CA ARG A 187 2.16 1.11 -13.51
C ARG A 187 1.61 -0.08 -12.78
N ILE A 188 0.47 -0.57 -13.24
CA ILE A 188 -0.12 -1.84 -12.84
C ILE A 188 -0.07 -2.74 -14.06
N VAL A 189 0.58 -3.89 -13.92
CA VAL A 189 0.79 -4.81 -15.04
C VAL A 189 0.46 -6.24 -14.65
N ARG A 190 0.08 -7.04 -15.63
CA ARG A 190 0.14 -8.50 -15.58
C ARG A 190 1.46 -8.94 -16.19
N LEU A 191 2.21 -9.77 -15.47
CA LEU A 191 3.43 -10.40 -15.95
C LEU A 191 3.08 -11.65 -16.76
N GLU A 192 3.60 -11.74 -17.97
CA GLU A 192 3.42 -12.90 -18.84
C GLU A 192 4.56 -13.92 -18.63
N PRO A 193 4.34 -15.22 -18.93
CA PRO A 193 5.35 -16.26 -18.74
C PRO A 193 6.65 -16.04 -19.52
N ASP A 194 6.59 -15.36 -20.66
CA ASP A 194 7.74 -15.02 -21.50
C ASP A 194 8.52 -13.78 -21.00
N GLY A 195 8.08 -13.18 -19.89
CA GLY A 195 8.66 -11.98 -19.29
C GLY A 195 8.12 -10.67 -19.87
N SER A 196 7.25 -10.72 -20.89
CA SER A 196 6.53 -9.54 -21.36
C SER A 196 5.48 -9.09 -20.34
N GLN A 197 4.91 -7.90 -20.56
CA GLN A 197 3.96 -7.28 -19.64
C GLN A 197 2.71 -6.82 -20.39
N THR A 198 1.55 -7.19 -19.89
CA THR A 198 0.28 -6.55 -20.26
C THR A 198 0.02 -5.38 -19.31
N VAL A 199 -0.02 -4.15 -19.83
CA VAL A 199 -0.32 -2.96 -19.03
C VAL A 199 -1.81 -2.89 -18.73
N LEU A 200 -2.15 -2.85 -17.44
CA LEU A 200 -3.54 -2.72 -16.96
C LEU A 200 -3.87 -1.30 -16.50
N ALA A 201 -2.87 -0.55 -16.06
CA ALA A 201 -2.97 0.89 -15.85
C ALA A 201 -1.57 1.52 -15.91
N ASP A 202 -1.51 2.71 -16.50
CA ASP A 202 -0.33 3.56 -16.59
C ASP A 202 -0.69 5.02 -16.24
N GLY A 203 0.26 5.94 -16.38
CA GLY A 203 -0.01 7.37 -16.18
C GLY A 203 -0.42 7.74 -14.75
N ILE A 204 -0.27 6.83 -13.79
CA ILE A 204 -0.44 7.13 -12.38
C ILE A 204 0.79 7.93 -11.97
N THR A 205 0.60 9.17 -11.53
CA THR A 205 1.72 10.05 -11.16
C THR A 205 2.57 9.39 -10.08
N LYS A 206 3.89 9.50 -10.20
CA LYS A 206 4.85 9.03 -9.20
C LYS A 206 5.49 10.19 -8.45
N ALA A 207 5.95 9.92 -7.24
CA ALA A 207 6.78 10.83 -6.47
C ALA A 207 7.74 10.03 -5.57
N SER A 208 8.63 10.73 -4.86
CA SER A 208 9.48 10.10 -3.84
C SER A 208 8.69 9.57 -2.64
N ILE A 209 7.45 10.02 -2.45
CA ILE A 209 6.53 9.59 -1.40
C ILE A 209 5.12 9.42 -1.97
N HIS A 210 4.29 8.65 -1.28
CA HIS A 210 2.85 8.50 -1.57
C HIS A 210 2.55 7.91 -2.94
N ASN A 211 3.19 6.79 -3.28
CA ASN A 211 2.87 6.04 -4.49
C ASN A 211 1.68 5.07 -4.31
N GLY A 212 1.17 4.89 -3.09
CA GLY A 212 0.25 3.81 -2.77
C GLY A 212 0.96 2.46 -2.90
N GLY A 213 0.49 1.62 -3.82
CA GLY A 213 1.24 0.45 -4.29
C GLY A 213 0.56 -0.89 -4.04
N ARG A 214 -0.49 -0.93 -3.20
CA ARG A 214 -1.10 -2.20 -2.78
C ARG A 214 -2.11 -2.70 -3.81
N LEU A 215 -2.04 -3.99 -4.10
CA LEU A 215 -3.02 -4.69 -4.92
C LEU A 215 -3.86 -5.62 -4.04
N ARG A 216 -5.08 -5.92 -4.46
CA ARG A 216 -5.88 -7.01 -3.89
C ARG A 216 -6.83 -7.61 -4.92
N LEU A 217 -6.80 -8.93 -5.10
CA LEU A 217 -7.85 -9.62 -5.86
C LEU A 217 -9.12 -9.75 -5.03
N GLY A 218 -10.26 -9.45 -5.65
CA GLY A 218 -11.57 -9.61 -5.05
C GLY A 218 -12.51 -10.52 -5.85
N PRO A 219 -13.79 -10.52 -5.49
CA PRO A 219 -14.79 -11.40 -6.09
C PRO A 219 -14.83 -11.28 -7.62
N GLY A 220 -15.02 -12.42 -8.29
CA GLY A 220 -15.07 -12.48 -9.75
C GLY A 220 -13.74 -12.19 -10.45
N GLY A 221 -12.61 -12.17 -9.73
CA GLY A 221 -11.29 -11.90 -10.31
C GLY A 221 -11.01 -10.40 -10.53
N THR A 222 -11.83 -9.52 -9.96
CA THR A 222 -11.61 -8.08 -10.00
C THR A 222 -10.31 -7.72 -9.27
N LEU A 223 -9.44 -6.93 -9.87
CA LEU A 223 -8.22 -6.42 -9.24
C LEU A 223 -8.47 -5.02 -8.67
N TYR A 224 -8.29 -4.85 -7.37
CA TYR A 224 -8.25 -3.54 -6.71
C TYR A 224 -6.82 -3.05 -6.58
N ALA A 225 -6.61 -1.75 -6.80
CA ALA A 225 -5.28 -1.15 -6.74
C ALA A 225 -5.29 0.20 -6.03
N ALA A 226 -4.54 0.31 -4.94
CA ALA A 226 -4.37 1.53 -4.17
C ALA A 226 -3.28 2.42 -4.78
N THR A 227 -3.61 3.68 -4.99
CA THR A 227 -2.69 4.71 -5.49
C THR A 227 -2.63 5.85 -4.48
N GLY A 228 -1.45 6.39 -4.25
CA GLY A 228 -1.29 7.57 -3.41
C GLY A 228 -1.43 8.88 -4.21
N ASP A 229 -1.48 10.00 -3.49
CA ASP A 229 -1.62 11.34 -4.06
C ASP A 229 -0.36 11.86 -4.78
N ALA A 230 0.75 11.11 -4.73
CA ALA A 230 2.05 11.51 -5.27
C ALA A 230 2.55 12.88 -4.78
N ALA A 231 2.29 13.19 -3.51
CA ALA A 231 2.55 14.49 -2.89
C ALA A 231 1.82 15.67 -3.57
N GLN A 232 0.75 15.40 -4.30
CA GLN A 232 -0.12 16.38 -4.94
C GLN A 232 -1.55 16.17 -4.44
N PRO A 233 -1.90 16.69 -3.25
CA PRO A 233 -3.15 16.34 -2.57
C PRO A 233 -4.42 16.64 -3.37
N ALA A 234 -4.37 17.65 -4.25
CA ALA A 234 -5.48 18.02 -5.13
C ALA A 234 -5.88 16.90 -6.13
N LEU A 235 -4.98 15.94 -6.40
CA LEU A 235 -5.27 14.80 -7.26
C LEU A 235 -6.23 13.80 -6.62
N ALA A 236 -6.28 13.71 -5.29
CA ALA A 236 -7.08 12.72 -4.57
C ALA A 236 -8.60 12.88 -4.80
N PRO A 237 -9.20 14.08 -4.71
CA PRO A 237 -10.63 14.26 -5.02
C PRO A 237 -10.94 14.37 -6.52
N ASP A 238 -9.95 14.68 -7.36
CA ASP A 238 -10.14 14.88 -8.80
C ASP A 238 -10.61 13.59 -9.50
N PRO A 239 -11.81 13.58 -10.12
CA PRO A 239 -12.33 12.40 -10.82
C PRO A 239 -11.58 12.06 -12.11
N ALA A 240 -10.83 12.99 -12.70
CA ALA A 240 -10.01 12.73 -13.89
C ALA A 240 -8.66 12.08 -13.56
N SER A 241 -8.26 12.13 -12.29
CA SER A 241 -6.98 11.60 -11.82
C SER A 241 -7.07 10.14 -11.36
N ARG A 242 -6.00 9.39 -11.63
CA ARG A 242 -5.80 8.02 -11.09
C ARG A 242 -5.08 8.02 -9.74
N ASN A 243 -4.63 9.15 -9.23
CA ASN A 243 -3.90 9.27 -7.95
C ASN A 243 -4.85 9.54 -6.78
N GLY A 244 -4.46 9.05 -5.59
CA GLY A 244 -5.29 9.15 -4.38
C GLY A 244 -6.62 8.39 -4.49
N LYS A 245 -6.58 7.24 -5.18
CA LYS A 245 -7.73 6.38 -5.50
C LYS A 245 -7.49 4.95 -5.02
N VAL A 246 -8.58 4.23 -4.81
CA VAL A 246 -8.59 2.79 -5.10
C VAL A 246 -9.21 2.61 -6.48
N LEU A 247 -8.46 2.00 -7.39
CA LEU A 247 -8.91 1.64 -8.73
C LEU A 247 -9.50 0.23 -8.70
N ARG A 248 -10.47 -0.02 -9.57
CA ARG A 248 -11.06 -1.33 -9.86
C ARG A 248 -10.80 -1.68 -11.31
N ILE A 249 -10.18 -2.83 -11.53
CA ILE A 249 -9.69 -3.26 -12.85
C ILE A 249 -10.21 -4.67 -13.14
N ASP A 250 -10.79 -4.85 -14.32
CA ASP A 250 -11.01 -6.18 -14.89
C ASP A 250 -9.69 -6.64 -15.54
N PRO A 251 -9.02 -7.68 -15.04
CA PRO A 251 -7.70 -8.09 -15.55
C PRO A 251 -7.73 -8.69 -16.96
N ASP A 252 -8.91 -9.01 -17.50
CA ASP A 252 -9.08 -9.49 -18.87
C ASP A 252 -9.31 -8.34 -19.86
N ARG A 253 -9.78 -7.17 -19.38
CA ARG A 253 -10.06 -5.99 -20.22
C ARG A 253 -9.05 -4.86 -20.05
N GLY A 254 -8.41 -4.72 -18.89
CA GLY A 254 -7.40 -3.70 -18.63
C GLY A 254 -7.92 -2.26 -18.54
N GLU A 255 -9.22 -2.06 -18.31
CA GLU A 255 -9.83 -0.74 -18.19
C GLU A 255 -10.03 -0.36 -16.70
N PRO A 256 -9.16 0.48 -16.11
CA PRO A 256 -9.30 0.88 -14.71
C PRO A 256 -10.46 1.88 -14.55
N SER A 257 -11.28 1.64 -13.54
CA SER A 257 -12.32 2.57 -13.07
C SER A 257 -12.04 2.98 -11.61
N VAL A 258 -12.49 4.16 -11.20
CA VAL A 258 -12.36 4.60 -9.79
C VAL A 258 -13.38 3.83 -8.94
N PHE A 259 -12.90 3.13 -7.90
CA PHE A 259 -13.74 2.49 -6.89
C PHE A 259 -14.02 3.45 -5.73
N SER A 260 -12.97 4.05 -5.18
CA SER A 260 -13.04 5.07 -4.13
C SER A 260 -11.97 6.14 -4.36
N ARG A 261 -12.17 7.31 -3.75
CA ARG A 261 -11.31 8.49 -3.93
C ARG A 261 -11.06 9.21 -2.60
N GLY A 262 -10.31 10.30 -2.67
CA GLY A 262 -10.03 11.11 -1.48
C GLY A 262 -9.07 10.41 -0.52
N HIS A 263 -8.09 9.70 -1.08
CA HIS A 263 -7.05 8.99 -0.33
C HIS A 263 -5.70 9.70 -0.44
N ARG A 264 -4.94 9.73 0.65
CA ARG A 264 -3.59 10.23 0.73
C ARG A 264 -2.58 9.18 0.27
N ASN A 265 -2.50 8.05 0.98
CA ASN A 265 -1.52 7.00 0.70
C ASN A 265 -1.93 5.65 1.33
N ILE A 266 -2.85 4.93 0.67
CA ILE A 266 -3.23 3.57 1.07
C ILE A 266 -2.09 2.59 0.76
N GLN A 267 -1.71 1.77 1.74
CA GLN A 267 -0.67 0.73 1.58
C GLN A 267 -1.08 -0.67 2.04
N GLY A 268 -2.31 -0.82 2.54
CA GLY A 268 -2.95 -2.10 2.80
C GLY A 268 -4.34 -2.15 2.17
N LEU A 269 -4.68 -3.29 1.57
CA LEU A 269 -5.98 -3.63 1.03
C LEU A 269 -6.26 -5.08 1.40
N CYS A 270 -7.36 -5.34 2.08
CA CYS A 270 -7.74 -6.67 2.49
C CYS A 270 -9.25 -6.85 2.43
N LEU A 271 -9.69 -8.06 2.12
CA LEU A 271 -11.11 -8.40 2.02
C LEU A 271 -11.51 -9.26 3.21
N ALA A 272 -12.57 -8.86 3.90
CA ALA A 272 -13.26 -9.76 4.80
C ALA A 272 -13.92 -10.88 3.98
N PRO A 273 -13.92 -12.15 4.45
CA PRO A 273 -14.67 -13.21 3.78
C PRO A 273 -16.14 -12.83 3.60
N GLY A 274 -16.60 -12.73 2.34
CA GLY A 274 -17.96 -12.27 2.00
C GLY A 274 -18.30 -10.83 2.42
N GLY A 275 -17.33 -10.08 2.92
CA GLY A 275 -17.51 -8.74 3.49
C GLY A 275 -16.85 -7.64 2.65
N PRO A 276 -16.69 -6.43 3.23
CA PRO A 276 -16.20 -5.27 2.50
C PRO A 276 -14.70 -5.34 2.21
N LEU A 277 -14.26 -4.53 1.23
CA LEU A 277 -12.86 -4.19 1.06
C LEU A 277 -12.48 -3.20 2.16
N MET A 278 -11.43 -3.50 2.92
CA MET A 278 -10.86 -2.58 3.91
C MET A 278 -9.49 -2.10 3.47
N ALA A 279 -9.11 -0.93 3.96
CA ALA A 279 -7.84 -0.30 3.65
C ALA A 279 -7.16 0.26 4.90
N THR A 280 -5.83 0.22 4.90
CA THR A 280 -5.00 0.98 5.83
C THR A 280 -4.42 2.19 5.11
N GLU A 281 -4.44 3.34 5.76
CA GLU A 281 -4.03 4.59 5.13
C GLU A 281 -3.11 5.41 6.02
N HIS A 282 -2.05 5.93 5.42
CA HIS A 282 -1.18 6.89 6.08
C HIS A 282 -1.80 8.28 6.03
N GLY A 283 -2.13 8.83 7.20
CA GLY A 283 -2.45 10.23 7.38
C GLY A 283 -1.20 11.11 7.22
N PRO A 284 -1.34 12.45 7.33
CA PRO A 284 -0.20 13.36 7.39
C PRO A 284 0.61 13.16 8.69
N ASP A 285 0.70 14.15 9.56
CA ASP A 285 1.39 13.99 10.86
C ASP A 285 0.48 13.37 11.94
N ARG A 286 -0.78 13.09 11.58
CA ARG A 286 -1.84 12.53 12.42
C ARG A 286 -2.85 11.79 11.54
N GLY A 287 -3.76 11.05 12.17
CA GLY A 287 -4.94 10.50 11.49
C GLY A 287 -4.59 9.44 10.46
N ASP A 288 -3.69 8.50 10.78
CA ASP A 288 -3.66 7.24 10.02
C ASP A 288 -4.99 6.53 10.22
N GLU A 289 -5.47 5.81 9.21
CA GLU A 289 -6.85 5.33 9.17
C GLU A 289 -6.94 3.84 8.84
N ILE A 290 -8.01 3.22 9.36
CA ILE A 290 -8.58 1.98 8.85
C ILE A 290 -9.92 2.36 8.22
N ASN A 291 -10.07 2.10 6.92
CA ASN A 291 -11.23 2.48 6.13
C ASN A 291 -12.01 1.24 5.69
N VAL A 292 -13.34 1.35 5.70
CA VAL A 292 -14.24 0.38 5.05
C VAL A 292 -14.67 0.97 3.73
N LEU A 293 -14.22 0.37 2.63
CA LEU A 293 -14.40 0.91 1.30
C LEU A 293 -15.63 0.32 0.60
N SER A 294 -16.34 1.19 -0.10
CA SER A 294 -17.47 0.86 -0.97
C SER A 294 -17.36 1.66 -2.28
N PRO A 295 -18.06 1.24 -3.35
CA PRO A 295 -18.08 2.01 -4.59
C PRO A 295 -18.56 3.45 -4.35
N GLY A 296 -17.77 4.43 -4.80
CA GLY A 296 -18.05 5.85 -4.64
C GLY A 296 -17.64 6.44 -3.29
N PHE A 297 -17.04 5.65 -2.39
CA PHE A 297 -16.53 6.15 -1.11
C PHE A 297 -15.53 7.30 -1.32
N ASP A 298 -15.65 8.34 -0.50
CA ASP A 298 -14.78 9.51 -0.49
C ASP A 298 -14.10 9.61 0.89
N GLY A 299 -12.79 9.36 0.94
CA GLY A 299 -12.00 9.42 2.18
C GLY A 299 -11.79 10.84 2.70
N GLY A 300 -12.16 11.87 1.93
CA GLY A 300 -12.13 13.26 2.37
C GLY A 300 -10.77 13.96 2.26
N TRP A 301 -9.67 13.25 1.99
CA TRP A 301 -8.37 13.89 1.75
C TRP A 301 -8.41 14.77 0.48
N PRO A 302 -7.89 16.01 0.51
CA PRO A 302 -7.15 16.66 1.61
C PRO A 302 -7.98 17.54 2.55
N GLY A 303 -9.30 17.60 2.37
CA GLY A 303 -10.18 18.45 3.18
C GLY A 303 -10.32 17.98 4.63
N THR A 304 -10.35 16.66 4.84
CA THR A 304 -10.48 16.04 6.17
C THR A 304 -9.50 14.88 6.34
N VAL A 305 -9.27 14.52 7.61
CA VAL A 305 -8.46 13.37 8.04
C VAL A 305 -9.12 12.74 9.27
N GLY A 306 -8.96 11.44 9.45
CA GLY A 306 -9.53 10.66 10.55
C GLY A 306 -10.97 10.21 10.31
N ASN A 307 -11.36 9.91 9.07
CA ASN A 307 -12.72 9.49 8.71
C ASN A 307 -12.92 7.98 8.79
N GLY A 308 -11.85 7.21 9.02
CA GLY A 308 -11.89 5.76 9.11
C GLY A 308 -12.68 5.25 10.31
N VAL A 309 -13.02 3.96 10.27
CA VAL A 309 -13.65 3.24 11.40
C VAL A 309 -12.69 3.11 12.60
N ARG A 310 -11.39 3.31 12.36
CA ARG A 310 -10.36 3.44 13.39
C ARG A 310 -9.31 4.43 12.90
N ASN A 311 -8.85 5.31 13.79
CA ASN A 311 -7.88 6.35 13.46
C ASN A 311 -6.77 6.44 14.52
N TYR A 312 -5.57 6.83 14.11
CA TYR A 312 -4.39 6.86 14.97
C TYR A 312 -3.69 8.21 14.94
N THR A 313 -3.41 8.75 16.14
CA THR A 313 -2.61 9.96 16.34
C THR A 313 -1.72 9.77 17.57
N PRO A 314 -0.38 9.93 17.47
CA PRO A 314 0.40 10.26 16.27
C PRO A 314 0.38 9.14 15.21
N THR A 315 0.96 9.39 14.04
CA THR A 315 1.05 8.35 13.00
C THR A 315 1.86 7.14 13.42
N ILE A 316 1.31 5.96 13.15
CA ILE A 316 1.88 4.62 13.26
C ILE A 316 2.34 4.07 11.89
N ALA A 317 1.95 4.72 10.80
CA ALA A 317 2.29 4.38 9.42
C ALA A 317 1.88 2.93 9.06
N PRO A 318 0.57 2.63 8.99
CA PRO A 318 0.07 1.28 8.76
C PRO A 318 0.29 0.86 7.30
N ALA A 319 0.62 -0.41 7.08
CA ALA A 319 0.94 -0.97 5.77
C ALA A 319 0.04 -2.17 5.45
N GLY A 320 0.58 -3.30 4.99
CA GLY A 320 -0.20 -4.46 4.56
C GLY A 320 -1.22 -4.92 5.60
N CYS A 321 -2.32 -5.50 5.12
CA CYS A 321 -3.38 -6.06 5.96
C CYS A 321 -3.93 -7.36 5.38
N ALA A 322 -4.51 -8.18 6.25
CA ALA A 322 -5.18 -9.43 5.90
C ALA A 322 -6.34 -9.70 6.87
N PHE A 323 -7.37 -10.40 6.42
CA PHE A 323 -8.37 -10.96 7.33
C PHE A 323 -7.98 -12.38 7.72
N TYR A 324 -8.19 -12.72 9.00
CA TYR A 324 -7.90 -14.03 9.54
C TYR A 324 -9.19 -14.86 9.69
N ASP A 325 -9.24 -16.01 9.02
CA ASP A 325 -10.40 -16.92 9.02
C ASP A 325 -9.97 -18.40 9.08
N SER A 326 -8.88 -18.67 9.78
CA SER A 326 -8.32 -20.02 9.94
C SER A 326 -8.60 -20.58 11.34
N GLU A 327 -8.71 -21.91 11.44
CA GLU A 327 -8.83 -22.63 12.71
C GLU A 327 -7.49 -22.78 13.45
N LEU A 328 -6.36 -22.41 12.83
CA LEU A 328 -5.05 -22.60 13.46
C LEU A 328 -4.89 -21.72 14.72
N ILE A 329 -5.43 -20.49 14.70
CA ILE A 329 -5.50 -19.57 15.84
C ILE A 329 -6.97 -19.15 16.00
N PRO A 330 -7.83 -20.00 16.61
CA PRO A 330 -9.28 -19.82 16.62
C PRO A 330 -9.74 -18.45 17.15
N GLU A 331 -9.05 -17.90 18.14
CA GLU A 331 -9.33 -16.61 18.76
C GLU A 331 -9.07 -15.39 17.84
N TRP A 332 -8.39 -15.59 16.71
CA TRP A 332 -8.17 -14.56 15.70
C TRP A 332 -9.22 -14.57 14.58
N ARG A 333 -10.08 -15.59 14.51
CA ARG A 333 -11.11 -15.69 13.47
C ARG A 333 -11.99 -14.45 13.42
N GLY A 334 -12.22 -13.94 12.21
CA GLY A 334 -13.01 -12.72 11.96
C GLY A 334 -12.26 -11.41 12.25
N SER A 335 -10.98 -11.47 12.65
CA SER A 335 -10.19 -10.28 12.91
C SER A 335 -9.52 -9.76 11.63
N MET A 336 -9.30 -8.44 11.57
CA MET A 336 -8.38 -7.82 10.63
C MET A 336 -6.99 -7.76 11.27
N LEU A 337 -5.99 -8.25 10.56
CA LEU A 337 -4.58 -8.11 10.89
C LEU A 337 -3.99 -7.01 10.02
N PHE A 338 -3.18 -6.14 10.60
CA PHE A 338 -2.38 -5.19 9.83
C PHE A 338 -1.06 -4.89 10.52
N VAL A 339 -0.05 -4.56 9.72
CA VAL A 339 1.28 -4.25 10.23
C VAL A 339 1.58 -2.77 10.17
N THR A 340 2.51 -2.30 10.99
CA THR A 340 2.90 -0.90 11.03
C THR A 340 4.39 -0.70 10.80
N LEU A 341 4.71 0.33 10.03
CA LEU A 341 6.09 0.71 9.74
C LEU A 341 6.70 1.51 10.89
N LYS A 342 6.03 2.58 11.32
CA LYS A 342 6.54 3.49 12.37
C LYS A 342 6.15 2.97 13.76
N GLY A 343 4.96 2.38 13.88
CA GLY A 343 4.53 1.65 15.08
C GLY A 343 5.44 0.47 15.40
N ARG A 344 5.94 -0.24 14.35
CA ARG A 344 6.83 -1.41 14.47
C ARG A 344 6.14 -2.58 15.16
N ASP A 345 4.88 -2.81 14.81
CA ASP A 345 4.02 -3.79 15.45
C ASP A 345 3.08 -4.49 14.44
N LEU A 346 2.61 -5.67 14.81
CA LEU A 346 1.45 -6.32 14.20
C LEU A 346 0.24 -5.97 15.06
N ARG A 347 -0.89 -5.64 14.44
CA ARG A 347 -2.12 -5.31 15.14
C ARG A 347 -3.26 -6.19 14.69
N ARG A 348 -4.12 -6.54 15.64
CA ARG A 348 -5.33 -7.31 15.40
C ARG A 348 -6.54 -6.50 15.86
N LEU A 349 -7.44 -6.24 14.92
CA LEU A 349 -8.73 -5.60 15.19
C LEU A 349 -9.84 -6.63 15.18
N SER A 350 -10.63 -6.63 16.25
CA SER A 350 -11.89 -7.34 16.34
C SER A 350 -13.04 -6.38 16.01
N PHE A 351 -14.10 -6.89 15.42
CA PHE A 351 -15.27 -6.11 15.05
C PHE A 351 -16.52 -6.54 15.83
N GLY A 352 -17.41 -5.59 16.11
CA GLY A 352 -18.75 -5.84 16.62
C GLY A 352 -19.72 -6.22 15.51
N PRO A 353 -20.96 -6.63 15.84
CA PRO A 353 -21.99 -7.01 14.86
C PRO A 353 -22.38 -5.89 13.89
N ASP A 354 -22.18 -4.64 14.28
CA ASP A 354 -22.44 -3.43 13.48
C ASP A 354 -21.25 -3.04 12.59
N GLY A 355 -20.16 -3.82 12.60
CA GLY A 355 -18.93 -3.53 11.86
C GLY A 355 -18.01 -2.50 12.53
N SER A 356 -18.36 -2.00 13.72
CA SER A 356 -17.48 -1.12 14.50
C SER A 356 -16.31 -1.91 15.10
N VAL A 357 -15.17 -1.25 15.33
CA VAL A 357 -14.03 -1.90 16.02
C VAL A 357 -14.39 -2.11 17.49
N SER A 358 -14.45 -3.36 17.92
CA SER A 358 -14.80 -3.77 19.28
C SER A 358 -13.59 -4.07 20.15
N GLY A 359 -12.42 -4.30 19.55
CA GLY A 359 -11.17 -4.56 20.26
C GLY A 359 -9.94 -4.37 19.39
N GLU A 360 -8.81 -4.07 20.02
CA GLU A 360 -7.50 -3.95 19.38
C GLU A 360 -6.45 -4.62 20.27
N GLU A 361 -5.60 -5.42 19.64
CA GLU A 361 -4.44 -6.05 20.26
C GLU A 361 -3.18 -5.65 19.48
N VAL A 362 -2.12 -5.30 20.19
CA VAL A 362 -0.80 -4.95 19.62
C VAL A 362 0.17 -6.07 19.97
N LEU A 363 0.79 -6.64 18.94
CA LEU A 363 1.71 -7.77 19.02
C LEU A 363 3.09 -7.37 18.50
N PHE A 364 4.12 -7.98 19.08
CA PHE A 364 5.53 -7.84 18.66
C PHE A 364 6.03 -6.38 18.66
N ASP A 365 5.53 -5.56 19.60
CA ASP A 365 5.84 -4.12 19.69
C ASP A 365 7.35 -3.86 19.74
N GLY A 366 7.89 -3.34 18.62
CA GLY A 366 9.29 -3.02 18.43
C GLY A 366 10.24 -4.21 18.28
N GLU A 367 9.75 -5.45 18.37
CA GLU A 367 10.58 -6.66 18.42
C GLU A 367 11.34 -6.91 17.12
N PHE A 368 10.68 -6.72 15.98
CA PHE A 368 11.25 -6.98 14.65
C PHE A 368 11.57 -5.70 13.88
N GLY A 369 11.30 -4.53 14.47
CA GLY A 369 11.40 -3.25 13.79
C GLY A 369 10.21 -2.99 12.86
N ARG A 370 10.46 -2.34 11.73
CA ARG A 370 9.42 -1.89 10.79
C ARG A 370 8.79 -3.10 10.11
N LEU A 371 7.47 -3.22 10.11
CA LEU A 371 6.75 -4.30 9.43
C LEU A 371 5.98 -3.76 8.22
N ARG A 372 6.02 -4.47 7.08
CA ARG A 372 5.50 -3.96 5.79
C ARG A 372 4.32 -4.73 5.24
N ASP A 373 4.35 -6.05 5.26
CA ASP A 373 3.21 -6.85 4.81
C ASP A 373 2.81 -7.93 5.79
N VAL A 374 1.55 -8.35 5.68
CA VAL A 374 0.98 -9.50 6.39
C VAL A 374 0.10 -10.31 5.46
N ALA A 375 0.29 -11.63 5.45
CA ALA A 375 -0.53 -12.57 4.69
C ALA A 375 -0.86 -13.79 5.54
N VAL A 376 -2.07 -14.35 5.37
CA VAL A 376 -2.43 -15.64 5.97
C VAL A 376 -2.09 -16.74 4.97
N GLY A 377 -1.33 -17.73 5.40
CA GLY A 377 -0.93 -18.88 4.58
C GLY A 377 -2.01 -19.93 4.42
N PRO A 378 -1.87 -20.83 3.43
CA PRO A 378 -2.77 -21.97 3.25
C PRO A 378 -2.70 -22.96 4.43
N ASP A 379 -1.63 -22.91 5.22
CA ASP A 379 -1.46 -23.65 6.47
C ASP A 379 -2.17 -22.98 7.67
N GLY A 380 -2.79 -21.81 7.46
CA GLY A 380 -3.47 -21.05 8.50
C GLY A 380 -2.56 -20.20 9.37
N ALA A 381 -1.24 -20.23 9.16
CA ALA A 381 -0.29 -19.38 9.86
C ALA A 381 -0.26 -17.96 9.28
N VAL A 382 0.24 -17.02 10.05
CA VAL A 382 0.38 -15.62 9.62
C VAL A 382 1.83 -15.36 9.24
N TYR A 383 2.05 -14.73 8.10
CA TYR A 383 3.37 -14.40 7.58
C TYR A 383 3.51 -12.89 7.56
N ILE A 384 4.56 -12.36 8.19
CA ILE A 384 4.85 -10.93 8.24
C ILE A 384 6.23 -10.64 7.65
N THR A 385 6.40 -9.45 7.06
CA THR A 385 7.69 -9.02 6.51
C THR A 385 8.27 -7.85 7.29
N THR A 386 9.59 -7.86 7.51
CA THR A 386 10.31 -6.68 8.00
C THR A 386 10.71 -5.75 6.84
N SER A 387 10.92 -4.48 7.16
CA SER A 387 11.23 -3.40 6.20
C SER A 387 12.22 -2.42 6.82
N ASN A 388 13.24 -2.94 7.49
CA ASN A 388 14.26 -2.15 8.18
C ASN A 388 15.29 -1.56 7.20
N ARG A 389 15.44 -2.15 6.00
CA ARG A 389 16.37 -1.67 4.96
C ARG A 389 15.79 -0.58 4.05
N ASP A 390 14.57 -0.12 4.30
CA ASP A 390 13.85 0.83 3.43
C ASP A 390 14.39 2.29 3.46
N GLY A 391 15.45 2.54 4.24
CA GLY A 391 16.08 3.84 4.46
C GLY A 391 15.56 4.59 5.70
N ARG A 392 14.56 4.05 6.42
CA ARG A 392 13.98 4.63 7.64
C ARG A 392 14.13 3.74 8.88
N GLY A 393 14.60 2.51 8.72
CA GLY A 393 14.88 1.58 9.82
C GLY A 393 16.34 1.58 10.27
N SER A 394 16.62 0.74 11.26
CA SER A 394 17.97 0.40 11.72
C SER A 394 18.18 -1.11 11.49
N PRO A 395 18.66 -1.54 10.32
CA PRO A 395 18.75 -2.96 9.97
C PRO A 395 19.61 -3.76 10.95
N ALA A 396 19.09 -4.89 11.40
CA ALA A 396 19.88 -5.91 12.08
C ALA A 396 20.58 -6.85 11.08
N ALA A 397 21.47 -7.69 11.57
CA ALA A 397 22.02 -8.79 10.78
C ALA A 397 20.88 -9.72 10.35
N GLY A 398 20.86 -10.11 9.07
CA GLY A 398 19.81 -10.98 8.52
C GLY A 398 18.52 -10.27 8.14
N ASP A 399 18.35 -8.97 8.43
CA ASP A 399 17.24 -8.21 7.84
C ASP A 399 17.40 -8.11 6.31
N ASP A 400 16.35 -7.82 5.55
CA ASP A 400 14.95 -7.97 5.94
C ASP A 400 14.54 -9.45 5.90
N ARG A 401 13.42 -9.77 6.55
CA ARG A 401 12.99 -11.13 6.86
C ARG A 401 11.53 -11.36 6.50
N ILE A 402 11.22 -12.62 6.19
CA ILE A 402 9.87 -13.17 6.20
C ILE A 402 9.76 -14.05 7.46
N LEU A 403 8.81 -13.72 8.32
CA LEU A 403 8.57 -14.41 9.59
C LEU A 403 7.22 -15.12 9.54
N ARG A 404 7.14 -16.33 10.08
CA ARG A 404 5.92 -17.13 10.24
C ARG A 404 5.50 -17.15 11.70
N VAL A 405 4.25 -16.81 11.96
CA VAL A 405 3.59 -16.75 13.27
C VAL A 405 2.53 -17.84 13.33
N ALA A 406 2.65 -18.74 14.30
CA ALA A 406 1.74 -19.85 14.53
C ALA A 406 1.66 -20.17 16.04
N PRO A 407 0.70 -20.99 16.49
CA PRO A 407 0.73 -21.52 17.84
C PRO A 407 2.04 -22.28 18.11
N ALA A 408 2.57 -22.13 19.31
CA ALA A 408 3.66 -22.96 19.81
C ALA A 408 3.18 -24.42 19.95
N PRO A 409 4.07 -25.41 19.71
CA PRO A 409 3.75 -26.84 19.79
C PRO A 409 3.18 -27.33 21.12
#